data_AF-A0AAJ1KBW4-F1
#
_entry.id   AF-A0AAJ1KBW4-F1
#
_cell.length_a   1.000
_cell.length_b   1.000
_cell.length_c   1.000
_cell.angle_alpha   90.00
_cell.angle_beta   90.00
_cell.angle_gamma   90.00
#
_symmetry.space_group_name_H-M   'P 1'
#
loop_
_entity.id
_entity.type
_entity.pdbx_description
1 polymer ?
#
loop_
_entity_poly.entity_id
_entity_poly.type
_entity_poly.pdbx_seq_one_letter_code
_entity_poly.pdbx_strand_id
1 'polypeptide(L)'
;MDAIEKAIRNAFEKGNPEDRAFREKVYRSAFAALDRVLQANPNVTVEAAINRRKAVQAKITEIESEFLPAVQAVPDVTLPLDSGPFVGNAAPGPAVDTPSQSPAPPVDAPRGPDQGAPSPSITVDGPVQPDTSDAPRSRVLPRVPDIMPDEALPNAPTLDDSPGASIGNGAEVAPDRDERRIRGRRLPLTAIFVAATLLAAAGIGLYFAKQTGVFKTAAELNTGPPEPTPTLEDEDSSQPAETGSPQKPGEADQSKNWINVFSPSDPTHVSTPSDAAADVMKDDTGQFLRARSGASGSAIAFDVGQGVLEKLAGKHAMFDIIARSEEGKETQISVDCNFGELGDCGRKRYAVGHERNEYLFDVQFPNKHPGAAGTIAVNSDFDKQGKSVDIYEIRVSIAE
;
A
#
# COMPACT_ATOMS: atom_id res chain seq x y z
N MET A 1 -40.40 7.65 -13.80
CA MET A 1 -39.29 6.76 -14.19
C MET A 1 -38.20 7.59 -14.82
N ASP A 2 -36.94 7.31 -14.48
CA ASP A 2 -35.79 7.93 -15.13
C ASP A 2 -35.78 7.57 -16.62
N ALA A 3 -35.41 8.51 -17.50
CA ALA A 3 -35.28 8.25 -18.93
C ALA A 3 -34.28 7.12 -19.22
N ILE A 4 -33.26 6.97 -18.36
CA ILE A 4 -32.21 5.96 -18.47
C ILE A 4 -32.72 4.58 -18.04
N GLU A 5 -33.50 4.51 -16.96
CA GLU A 5 -34.15 3.27 -16.52
C GLU A 5 -35.07 2.72 -17.62
N LYS A 6 -35.84 3.60 -18.25
CA LYS A 6 -36.71 3.22 -19.39
C LYS A 6 -35.89 2.71 -20.57
N ALA A 7 -34.72 3.29 -20.83
CA ALA A 7 -33.82 2.84 -21.91
C ALA A 7 -33.22 1.46 -21.62
N ILE A 8 -32.82 1.18 -20.37
CA ILE A 8 -32.32 -0.13 -19.95
C ILE A 8 -33.42 -1.19 -20.07
N ARG A 9 -34.62 -0.93 -19.54
CA ARG A 9 -35.74 -1.88 -19.63
C ARG A 9 -36.15 -2.15 -21.09
N ASN A 10 -36.17 -1.13 -21.95
CA ASN A 10 -36.43 -1.30 -23.39
C ASN A 10 -35.34 -2.11 -24.12
N ALA A 11 -34.07 -1.95 -23.72
CA ALA A 11 -32.97 -2.75 -24.25
C ALA A 11 -33.09 -4.23 -23.84
N PHE A 12 -33.57 -4.49 -22.63
CA PHE A 12 -33.86 -5.83 -22.13
C PHE A 12 -35.06 -6.48 -22.82
N GLU A 13 -36.11 -5.73 -23.12
CA GLU A 13 -37.25 -6.20 -23.93
C GLU A 13 -36.84 -6.63 -25.35
N LYS A 14 -35.76 -6.06 -25.89
CA LYS A 14 -35.26 -6.33 -27.26
C LYS A 14 -34.22 -7.44 -27.34
N GLY A 15 -33.73 -7.96 -26.21
CA GLY A 15 -32.67 -8.95 -26.18
C GLY A 15 -32.87 -10.00 -25.09
N ASN A 16 -31.79 -10.65 -24.67
CA ASN A 16 -31.85 -11.69 -23.65
C ASN A 16 -31.34 -11.16 -22.30
N PRO A 17 -32.24 -10.76 -21.38
CA PRO A 17 -31.83 -10.26 -20.07
C PRO A 17 -31.28 -11.37 -19.15
N GLU A 18 -31.49 -12.65 -19.46
CA GLU A 18 -30.93 -13.75 -18.65
C GLU A 18 -29.44 -13.99 -18.93
N ASP A 19 -28.94 -13.51 -20.07
CA ASP A 19 -27.51 -13.58 -20.40
C ASP A 19 -26.73 -12.45 -19.72
N ARG A 20 -25.82 -12.82 -18.83
CA ARG A 20 -24.93 -11.89 -18.12
C ARG A 20 -24.11 -11.02 -19.07
N ALA A 21 -23.60 -11.58 -20.18
CA ALA A 21 -22.78 -10.83 -21.13
C ALA A 21 -23.62 -9.75 -21.86
N PHE A 22 -24.87 -10.07 -22.18
CA PHE A 22 -25.82 -9.12 -22.75
C PHE A 22 -26.16 -8.00 -21.76
N ARG A 23 -26.45 -8.34 -20.49
CA ARG A 23 -26.72 -7.34 -19.43
C ARG A 23 -25.55 -6.37 -19.24
N GLU A 24 -24.33 -6.89 -19.17
CA GLU A 24 -23.12 -6.06 -19.03
C GLU A 24 -22.97 -5.07 -20.19
N LYS A 25 -23.22 -5.51 -21.43
CA LYS A 25 -23.17 -4.64 -22.61
C LYS A 25 -24.21 -3.51 -22.54
N VAL A 26 -25.43 -3.83 -22.11
CA VAL A 26 -26.51 -2.84 -21.94
C VAL A 26 -26.13 -1.81 -20.87
N TYR A 27 -25.60 -2.23 -19.73
CA TYR A 27 -25.17 -1.30 -18.67
C TYR A 27 -24.02 -0.40 -19.11
N ARG A 28 -23.01 -0.95 -19.79
CA ARG A 28 -21.92 -0.14 -20.36
C ARG A 28 -22.47 0.91 -21.33
N SER A 29 -23.45 0.54 -22.15
CA SER A 29 -24.10 1.48 -23.07
C SER A 29 -24.90 2.58 -22.36
N ALA A 30 -25.57 2.24 -21.25
CA ALA A 30 -26.36 3.19 -20.45
C ALA A 30 -25.47 4.21 -19.74
N PHE A 31 -24.35 3.78 -19.16
CA PHE A 31 -23.36 4.69 -18.55
C PHE A 31 -22.72 5.61 -19.60
N ALA A 32 -22.33 5.06 -20.75
CA ALA A 32 -21.77 5.88 -21.83
C ALA A 32 -22.77 6.92 -22.36
N ALA A 33 -24.07 6.60 -22.38
CA ALA A 33 -25.11 7.56 -22.74
C ALA A 33 -25.27 8.65 -21.67
N LEU A 34 -25.27 8.30 -20.39
CA LEU A 34 -25.32 9.27 -19.29
C LEU A 34 -24.14 10.24 -19.35
N ASP A 35 -22.93 9.74 -19.55
CA ASP A 35 -21.73 10.59 -19.61
C ASP A 35 -21.77 11.57 -20.78
N ARG A 36 -22.25 11.14 -21.95
CA ARG A 36 -22.46 12.06 -23.09
C ARG A 36 -23.48 13.16 -22.75
N VAL A 37 -24.57 12.82 -22.06
CA VAL A 37 -25.59 13.81 -21.64
C VAL A 37 -25.03 14.77 -20.60
N LEU A 38 -24.22 14.30 -19.65
CA LEU A 38 -23.56 15.15 -18.66
C LEU A 38 -22.53 16.07 -19.31
N GLN A 39 -21.75 15.56 -20.26
CA GLN A 39 -20.77 16.35 -21.01
C GLN A 39 -21.42 17.39 -21.93
N ALA A 40 -22.57 17.08 -22.52
CA ALA A 40 -23.33 18.01 -23.36
C ALA A 40 -24.06 19.11 -22.57
N ASN A 41 -24.19 18.98 -21.24
CA ASN A 41 -24.87 19.94 -20.38
C ASN A 41 -23.89 20.56 -19.35
N PRO A 42 -23.05 21.53 -19.75
CA PRO A 42 -22.05 22.15 -18.88
C PRO A 42 -22.65 23.00 -17.75
N ASN A 43 -23.97 23.25 -17.78
CA ASN A 43 -24.69 23.98 -16.73
C ASN A 43 -25.03 23.10 -15.50
N VAL A 44 -24.71 21.80 -15.54
CA VAL A 44 -24.89 20.89 -14.41
C VAL A 44 -23.68 20.99 -13.50
N THR A 45 -23.88 21.24 -12.21
CA THR A 45 -22.77 21.29 -11.24
C THR A 45 -22.12 19.93 -11.09
N VAL A 46 -20.86 19.90 -10.66
CA VAL A 46 -20.08 18.67 -10.49
C VAL A 46 -20.78 17.71 -9.51
N GLU A 47 -21.39 18.24 -8.45
CA GLU A 47 -22.15 17.48 -7.46
C GLU A 47 -23.41 16.85 -8.07
N ALA A 48 -24.12 17.59 -8.93
CA ALA A 48 -25.30 17.07 -9.62
C ALA A 48 -24.93 15.98 -10.63
N ALA A 49 -23.78 16.08 -11.30
CA ALA A 49 -23.25 15.04 -12.18
C ALA A 49 -22.88 13.77 -11.40
N ILE A 50 -22.20 13.91 -10.26
CA ILE A 50 -21.87 12.78 -9.36
C ILE A 50 -23.14 12.11 -8.84
N ASN A 51 -24.14 12.89 -8.40
CA ASN A 51 -25.40 12.36 -7.90
C ASN A 51 -26.18 11.62 -9.01
N ARG A 52 -26.16 12.12 -10.24
CA ARG A 52 -26.78 11.42 -11.40
C ARG A 52 -26.09 10.09 -11.72
N ARG A 53 -24.75 10.03 -11.68
CA ARG A 53 -23.99 8.77 -11.85
C ARG A 53 -24.29 7.76 -10.76
N LYS A 54 -24.32 8.20 -9.50
CA LYS A 54 -24.68 7.35 -8.35
C LYS A 54 -26.12 6.83 -8.44
N ALA A 55 -27.06 7.66 -8.88
CA ALA A 55 -28.45 7.27 -9.05
C ALA A 55 -28.61 6.15 -10.10
N VAL A 56 -27.91 6.26 -11.24
CA VAL A 56 -27.93 5.21 -12.29
C VAL A 56 -27.29 3.92 -11.79
N GLN A 57 -26.18 3.99 -11.05
CA GLN A 57 -25.56 2.81 -10.47
C GLN A 57 -26.48 2.10 -9.49
N ALA A 58 -27.15 2.84 -8.59
CA ALA A 58 -28.11 2.26 -7.64
C ALA A 58 -29.26 1.55 -8.38
N LYS A 59 -29.75 2.11 -9.48
CA LYS A 59 -30.80 1.49 -10.31
C LYS A 59 -30.33 0.24 -11.04
N ILE A 60 -29.09 0.20 -11.50
CA ILE A 60 -28.53 -1.02 -12.11
C ILE A 60 -28.41 -2.13 -11.07
N THR A 61 -27.98 -1.83 -9.85
CA THR A 61 -27.93 -2.81 -8.76
C THR A 61 -29.32 -3.34 -8.38
N GLU A 62 -30.32 -2.46 -8.32
CA GLU A 62 -31.72 -2.83 -8.09
C GLU A 62 -32.22 -3.80 -9.18
N ILE A 63 -31.97 -3.48 -10.45
CA ILE A 63 -32.34 -4.34 -11.58
C ILE A 63 -31.57 -5.67 -11.55
N GLU A 64 -30.27 -5.70 -11.26
CA GLU A 64 -29.50 -6.94 -11.16
C GLU A 64 -30.00 -7.86 -10.03
N SER A 65 -30.53 -7.28 -8.94
CA SER A 65 -31.14 -8.08 -7.87
C SER A 65 -32.42 -8.82 -8.30
N GLU A 66 -33.09 -8.35 -9.36
CA GLU A 66 -34.22 -9.05 -10.00
C GLU A 66 -33.76 -10.29 -10.79
N PHE A 67 -32.51 -10.33 -11.26
CA PHE A 67 -31.95 -11.40 -12.11
C PHE A 67 -31.03 -12.39 -11.38
N LEU A 68 -30.68 -12.12 -10.11
CA LEU A 68 -30.00 -13.10 -9.28
C LEU A 68 -31.03 -14.07 -8.71
N PRO A 69 -30.93 -15.39 -8.92
CA PRO A 69 -31.80 -16.34 -8.24
C PRO A 69 -31.58 -16.17 -6.73
N ALA A 70 -32.68 -16.06 -5.98
CA ALA A 70 -32.64 -16.05 -4.53
C ALA A 70 -32.03 -17.38 -4.03
N VAL A 71 -30.70 -17.41 -3.89
CA VAL A 71 -30.03 -18.39 -3.05
C VAL A 71 -30.57 -18.13 -1.66
N GLN A 72 -31.35 -19.10 -1.18
CA GLN A 72 -32.09 -19.12 0.07
C GLN A 72 -31.45 -18.22 1.13
N ALA A 73 -32.20 -17.20 1.53
CA ALA A 73 -31.97 -16.51 2.79
C ALA A 73 -31.91 -17.58 3.90
N VAL A 74 -30.71 -17.81 4.42
CA VAL A 74 -30.54 -18.52 5.69
C VAL A 74 -31.36 -17.74 6.71
N PRO A 75 -32.27 -18.38 7.46
CA PRO A 75 -33.13 -17.66 8.38
C PRO A 75 -32.28 -16.93 9.42
N ASP A 76 -32.57 -15.65 9.49
CA ASP A 76 -32.16 -14.65 10.47
C ASP A 76 -32.10 -15.24 11.89
N VAL A 77 -30.89 -15.44 12.42
CA VAL A 77 -30.70 -15.66 13.87
C VAL A 77 -30.81 -14.28 14.52
N THR A 78 -32.06 -13.90 14.76
CA THR A 78 -32.42 -12.79 15.64
C THR A 78 -31.89 -13.10 17.04
N LEU A 79 -30.90 -12.33 17.48
CA LEU A 79 -30.52 -12.22 18.89
C LEU A 79 -31.71 -11.62 19.67
N PRO A 80 -32.25 -12.26 20.71
CA PRO A 80 -33.23 -11.61 21.55
C PRO A 80 -32.51 -10.64 22.51
N LEU A 81 -32.82 -9.35 22.38
CA LEU A 81 -32.70 -8.41 23.49
C LEU A 81 -33.66 -8.84 24.60
N ASP A 82 -33.12 -9.16 25.77
CA ASP A 82 -33.92 -9.40 26.97
C ASP A 82 -34.15 -8.07 27.71
N SER A 83 -35.38 -7.57 27.64
CA SER A 83 -35.93 -6.47 28.45
C SER A 83 -37.46 -6.44 28.33
N GLY A 84 -38.19 -7.17 29.18
CA GLY A 84 -39.63 -6.92 29.38
C GLY A 84 -40.45 -8.08 29.95
N PRO A 85 -41.53 -7.80 30.72
CA PRO A 85 -41.92 -8.63 31.86
C PRO A 85 -42.90 -9.78 31.56
N PHE A 86 -42.80 -10.80 32.40
CA PHE A 86 -43.67 -11.97 32.53
C PHE A 86 -45.12 -11.62 32.86
N VAL A 87 -46.09 -12.18 32.09
CA VAL A 87 -47.42 -12.58 32.61
C VAL A 87 -48.01 -13.73 31.77
N GLY A 88 -48.34 -14.86 32.41
CA GLY A 88 -49.65 -15.53 32.28
C GLY A 88 -49.90 -16.64 31.24
N ASN A 89 -50.10 -17.87 31.79
CA ASN A 89 -51.09 -18.90 31.42
C ASN A 89 -50.88 -19.90 30.25
N ALA A 90 -50.45 -21.11 30.63
CA ALA A 90 -51.10 -22.43 30.53
C ALA A 90 -51.72 -23.00 29.20
N ALA A 91 -51.07 -24.10 28.76
CA ALA A 91 -51.58 -25.42 28.30
C ALA A 91 -52.09 -25.63 26.83
N PRO A 92 -52.11 -26.89 26.30
CA PRO A 92 -51.08 -27.96 26.34
C PRO A 92 -50.90 -28.76 25.00
N GLY A 93 -49.80 -29.54 24.91
CA GLY A 93 -49.70 -30.77 24.10
C GLY A 93 -48.39 -30.91 23.26
N PRO A 94 -48.05 -32.12 22.75
CA PRO A 94 -48.19 -33.46 23.31
C PRO A 94 -46.81 -34.14 23.58
N ALA A 95 -46.86 -35.24 24.33
CA ALA A 95 -45.73 -36.02 24.81
C ALA A 95 -44.95 -36.77 23.72
N VAL A 96 -43.62 -36.88 23.89
CA VAL A 96 -42.79 -37.98 23.36
C VAL A 96 -41.70 -38.35 24.37
N ASP A 97 -41.44 -39.65 24.45
CA ASP A 97 -40.83 -40.45 25.50
C ASP A 97 -39.45 -40.07 26.06
N THR A 98 -39.37 -40.14 27.40
CA THR A 98 -38.18 -40.50 28.18
C THR A 98 -37.95 -42.02 28.21
N PRO A 99 -36.68 -42.46 28.29
CA PRO A 99 -36.33 -43.56 29.16
C PRO A 99 -35.54 -43.07 30.39
N SER A 100 -35.99 -43.54 31.55
CA SER A 100 -35.43 -43.32 32.88
C SER A 100 -34.14 -44.09 33.15
N GLN A 101 -33.44 -43.59 34.18
CA GLN A 101 -32.17 -43.96 34.79
C GLN A 101 -32.04 -45.39 35.36
N SER A 102 -30.79 -45.82 35.56
CA SER A 102 -30.34 -46.52 36.78
C SER A 102 -28.81 -46.42 36.99
N PRO A 103 -28.28 -46.66 38.22
CA PRO A 103 -27.43 -45.71 38.92
C PRO A 103 -25.99 -46.20 39.18
N ALA A 104 -25.06 -45.26 39.44
CA ALA A 104 -23.71 -45.54 39.91
C ALA A 104 -23.62 -45.59 41.45
N PRO A 105 -22.73 -46.44 42.03
CA PRO A 105 -22.62 -46.66 43.48
C PRO A 105 -21.78 -45.58 44.20
N PRO A 106 -21.88 -45.48 45.54
CA PRO A 106 -21.14 -44.50 46.33
C PRO A 106 -19.74 -45.04 46.68
N VAL A 107 -18.73 -44.16 46.74
CA VAL A 107 -17.44 -44.49 47.35
C VAL A 107 -16.98 -43.38 48.30
N ASP A 108 -16.65 -43.84 49.49
CA ASP A 108 -16.30 -43.11 50.70
C ASP A 108 -14.97 -42.34 50.61
N ALA A 109 -14.88 -41.28 51.42
CA ALA A 109 -13.68 -40.49 51.62
C ALA A 109 -12.78 -41.10 52.72
N PRO A 110 -11.44 -40.96 52.62
CA PRO A 110 -10.58 -40.99 53.80
C PRO A 110 -9.91 -39.63 54.09
N ARG A 111 -9.86 -39.30 55.39
CA ARG A 111 -9.19 -38.13 55.99
C ARG A 111 -7.88 -38.56 56.69
N GLY A 112 -6.76 -37.95 56.33
CA GLY A 112 -5.62 -37.58 57.20
C GLY A 112 -4.64 -38.67 57.75
N PRO A 113 -3.55 -38.26 58.43
CA PRO A 113 -2.20 -38.11 57.82
C PRO A 113 -1.07 -38.83 58.59
N ASP A 114 0.07 -39.15 57.93
CA ASP A 114 1.42 -39.01 58.51
C ASP A 114 2.57 -39.28 57.51
N GLN A 115 3.50 -38.32 57.47
CA GLN A 115 4.96 -38.37 57.27
C GLN A 115 5.62 -39.30 56.20
N GLY A 116 6.34 -38.67 55.27
CA GLY A 116 7.47 -39.30 54.57
C GLY A 116 8.01 -38.55 53.34
N ALA A 117 9.08 -37.76 53.55
CA ALA A 117 10.09 -37.34 52.56
C ALA A 117 9.80 -36.14 51.61
N PRO A 118 10.85 -35.38 51.22
CA PRO A 118 10.81 -33.92 51.14
C PRO A 118 10.62 -33.34 49.74
N SER A 119 9.98 -32.17 49.69
CA SER A 119 9.82 -31.30 48.51
C SER A 119 11.16 -30.69 48.07
N PRO A 120 11.39 -30.44 46.76
CA PRO A 120 12.50 -29.62 46.32
C PRO A 120 12.25 -28.15 46.71
N SER A 121 13.04 -27.66 47.66
CA SER A 121 13.16 -26.24 47.98
C SER A 121 13.85 -25.52 46.81
N ILE A 122 13.12 -24.65 46.11
CA ILE A 122 13.72 -23.61 45.28
C ILE A 122 14.19 -22.53 46.26
N THR A 123 15.50 -22.46 46.44
CA THR A 123 16.15 -21.37 47.16
C THR A 123 15.99 -20.10 46.33
N VAL A 124 15.19 -19.16 46.84
CA VAL A 124 15.20 -17.76 46.41
C VAL A 124 16.43 -17.12 47.07
N ASP A 125 17.46 -16.86 46.27
CA ASP A 125 18.63 -16.12 46.70
C ASP A 125 18.25 -14.64 46.89
N GLY A 126 18.61 -14.10 48.05
CA GLY A 126 18.44 -12.69 48.40
C GLY A 126 19.41 -11.78 47.65
N PRO A 127 19.34 -10.46 47.87
CA PRO A 127 20.04 -9.47 47.06
C PRO A 127 21.55 -9.55 47.24
N VAL A 128 22.26 -9.80 46.14
CA VAL A 128 23.73 -9.73 46.08
C VAL A 128 24.18 -8.29 46.31
N GLN A 129 24.92 -8.10 47.39
CA GLN A 129 25.70 -6.91 47.70
C GLN A 129 26.99 -6.97 46.86
N PRO A 130 27.40 -5.91 46.13
CA PRO A 130 28.59 -5.97 45.29
C PRO A 130 29.87 -5.84 46.12
N ASP A 131 30.79 -6.78 45.90
CA ASP A 131 32.15 -6.75 46.44
C ASP A 131 32.93 -5.55 45.89
N THR A 132 33.45 -4.76 46.82
CA THR A 132 34.40 -3.68 46.60
C THR A 132 35.78 -4.24 46.30
N SER A 133 36.14 -4.34 45.02
CA SER A 133 37.53 -4.19 44.53
C SER A 133 37.60 -4.45 43.02
N ASP A 134 37.39 -3.42 42.19
CA ASP A 134 38.32 -3.09 41.09
C ASP A 134 37.93 -1.75 40.43
N ALA A 135 38.93 -0.99 40.02
CA ALA A 135 38.81 0.38 39.52
C ALA A 135 38.31 0.46 38.06
N PRO A 136 37.61 1.53 37.66
CA PRO A 136 37.03 1.64 36.32
C PRO A 136 38.09 1.95 35.25
N ARG A 137 38.29 1.02 34.30
CA ARG A 137 39.01 1.30 33.06
C ARG A 137 38.08 1.95 32.03
N SER A 138 38.52 3.13 31.62
CA SER A 138 37.84 4.10 30.77
C SER A 138 37.57 3.61 29.35
N ARG A 139 36.49 4.17 28.81
CA ARG A 139 36.04 4.19 27.42
C ARG A 139 37.18 4.58 26.47
N VAL A 140 37.29 3.85 25.36
CA VAL A 140 38.05 4.27 24.18
C VAL A 140 37.06 4.88 23.18
N LEU A 141 37.09 6.20 23.04
CA LEU A 141 36.54 6.94 21.91
C LEU A 141 37.72 7.39 21.02
N PRO A 142 37.56 7.49 19.69
CA PRO A 142 38.58 8.05 18.80
C PRO A 142 38.74 9.55 19.07
N ARG A 143 39.98 9.98 19.33
CA ARG A 143 40.34 11.37 19.65
C ARG A 143 40.63 12.13 18.34
N VAL A 144 39.83 13.15 18.05
CA VAL A 144 40.15 14.20 17.07
C VAL A 144 41.21 15.12 17.70
N PRO A 145 42.33 15.44 17.03
CA PRO A 145 43.28 16.41 17.57
C PRO A 145 42.75 17.85 17.40
N ASP A 146 42.36 18.48 18.50
CA ASP A 146 42.14 19.92 18.56
C ASP A 146 43.49 20.65 18.63
N ILE A 147 43.69 21.54 17.67
CA ILE A 147 44.75 22.53 17.62
C ILE A 147 44.38 23.64 18.61
N MET A 148 45.17 23.78 19.68
CA MET A 148 45.20 24.98 20.52
C MET A 148 46.54 25.68 20.28
N PRO A 149 46.56 26.95 19.84
CA PRO A 149 47.73 27.80 20.00
C PRO A 149 47.46 28.74 21.18
N ASP A 150 48.17 28.56 22.27
CA ASP A 150 48.49 29.68 23.16
C ASP A 150 49.79 29.37 23.90
N GLU A 151 50.89 29.82 23.29
CA GLU A 151 52.10 30.15 24.02
C GLU A 151 52.62 31.49 23.49
N ALA A 152 52.93 32.37 24.44
CA ALA A 152 53.03 33.80 24.27
C ALA A 152 54.22 34.26 23.42
N LEU A 153 53.97 35.23 22.55
CA LEU A 153 54.99 36.12 21.98
C LEU A 153 54.85 37.51 22.61
N PRO A 154 55.96 38.15 23.04
CA PRO A 154 55.93 39.50 23.58
C PRO A 154 55.90 40.55 22.45
N ASN A 155 55.20 41.64 22.70
CA ASN A 155 55.12 42.90 21.93
C ASN A 155 54.02 42.98 20.85
N ALA A 156 52.82 43.40 21.29
CA ALA A 156 51.87 44.14 20.47
C ALA A 156 51.32 45.33 21.28
N PRO A 157 51.16 46.52 20.69
CA PRO A 157 50.71 47.71 21.41
C PRO A 157 49.20 47.60 21.73
N THR A 158 48.86 47.95 22.97
CA THR A 158 47.49 48.03 23.49
C THR A 158 46.76 49.22 22.87
N LEU A 159 45.59 48.99 22.28
CA LEU A 159 44.62 50.04 21.98
C LEU A 159 43.67 50.16 23.19
N ASP A 160 43.74 51.33 23.81
CA ASP A 160 42.94 51.76 24.95
C ASP A 160 41.50 52.04 24.53
N ASP A 161 40.58 51.73 25.44
CA ASP A 161 39.13 51.84 25.27
C ASP A 161 38.69 53.14 25.97
N SER A 162 38.05 54.06 25.26
CA SER A 162 37.38 55.21 25.90
C SER A 162 36.27 55.80 25.01
N PRO A 163 35.03 55.93 25.52
CA PRO A 163 33.93 56.55 24.80
C PRO A 163 33.81 58.05 25.14
N GLY A 164 33.81 58.91 24.12
CA GLY A 164 33.64 60.36 24.32
C GLY A 164 33.48 61.14 23.01
N ALA A 165 32.35 61.86 22.92
CA ALA A 165 31.82 62.68 21.82
C ALA A 165 32.78 63.61 21.03
N SER A 166 32.51 63.84 19.73
CA SER A 166 31.94 65.10 19.17
C SER A 166 32.17 65.27 17.65
N ILE A 167 31.07 65.55 16.93
CA ILE A 167 30.85 66.37 15.71
C ILE A 167 32.05 66.69 14.79
N GLY A 168 31.90 66.44 13.48
CA GLY A 168 32.62 67.25 12.47
C GLY A 168 32.65 66.75 11.03
N ASN A 169 31.70 67.26 10.23
CA ASN A 169 31.82 67.65 8.80
C ASN A 169 32.18 66.61 7.72
N GLY A 170 31.45 66.74 6.61
CA GLY A 170 31.49 65.82 5.49
C GLY A 170 32.73 65.92 4.61
N ALA A 171 33.01 64.81 3.95
CA ALA A 171 33.86 64.74 2.78
C ALA A 171 33.21 63.73 1.83
N GLU A 172 32.61 64.26 0.78
CA GLU A 172 32.11 63.54 -0.37
C GLU A 172 33.30 62.92 -1.12
N VAL A 173 33.33 61.60 -1.22
CA VAL A 173 34.37 60.86 -1.95
C VAL A 173 33.84 60.56 -3.35
N ALA A 174 34.29 61.36 -4.33
CA ALA A 174 34.13 61.04 -5.74
C ALA A 174 35.17 59.99 -6.17
N PRO A 175 34.81 58.94 -6.91
CA PRO A 175 35.78 58.04 -7.50
C PRO A 175 36.29 58.62 -8.83
N ASP A 176 37.54 59.10 -8.82
CA ASP A 176 38.33 59.33 -10.03
C ASP A 176 39.22 58.10 -10.29
N ARG A 177 38.89 57.32 -11.33
CA ARG A 177 39.88 56.50 -12.06
C ARG A 177 39.37 55.95 -13.39
N ASP A 178 39.68 56.69 -14.45
CA ASP A 178 40.23 56.26 -15.74
C ASP A 178 39.86 54.86 -16.31
N GLU A 179 38.84 54.82 -17.18
CA GLU A 179 38.43 53.63 -17.95
C GLU A 179 39.30 53.32 -19.20
N ARG A 180 40.37 54.09 -19.49
CA ARG A 180 41.01 54.06 -20.82
C ARG A 180 42.25 53.18 -20.96
N ARG A 181 42.41 52.09 -20.18
CA ARG A 181 43.61 51.23 -20.32
C ARG A 181 43.42 49.72 -20.23
N ILE A 182 42.26 49.17 -20.60
CA ILE A 182 42.10 47.72 -20.81
C ILE A 182 41.48 47.43 -22.18
N ARG A 183 42.12 47.91 -23.25
CA ARG A 183 41.89 47.40 -24.61
C ARG A 183 43.09 46.57 -25.07
N GLY A 184 43.40 45.54 -24.28
CA GLY A 184 44.33 44.48 -24.66
C GLY A 184 43.58 43.42 -25.44
N ARG A 185 43.89 43.30 -26.74
CA ARG A 185 43.37 42.33 -27.71
C ARG A 185 43.52 40.89 -27.19
N ARG A 186 42.47 40.37 -26.53
CA ARG A 186 42.40 38.95 -26.12
C ARG A 186 41.94 38.12 -27.33
N LEU A 187 42.71 37.07 -27.65
CA LEU A 187 42.44 36.12 -28.73
C LEU A 187 41.09 35.39 -28.53
N PRO A 188 40.44 34.92 -29.60
CA PRO A 188 39.00 34.64 -29.65
C PRO A 188 38.64 33.25 -29.09
N LEU A 189 39.14 32.88 -27.90
CA LEU A 189 38.81 31.60 -27.27
C LEU A 189 37.31 31.49 -26.93
N THR A 190 36.66 32.60 -26.60
CA THR A 190 35.20 32.66 -26.40
C THR A 190 34.44 32.41 -27.70
N ALA A 191 34.92 32.90 -28.85
CA ALA A 191 34.27 32.65 -30.14
C ALA A 191 34.41 31.18 -30.56
N ILE A 192 35.55 30.54 -30.26
CA ILE A 192 35.76 29.10 -30.51
C ILE A 192 34.84 28.26 -29.63
N PHE A 193 34.69 28.61 -28.35
CA PHE A 193 33.80 27.89 -27.43
C PHE A 193 32.34 28.00 -27.85
N VAL A 194 31.89 29.18 -28.27
CA VAL A 194 30.53 29.39 -28.79
C VAL A 194 30.31 28.60 -30.09
N ALA A 195 31.27 28.61 -31.02
CA ALA A 195 31.17 27.84 -32.26
C ALA A 195 31.12 26.33 -32.00
N ALA A 196 31.95 25.81 -31.09
CA ALA A 196 31.94 24.40 -30.71
C ALA A 196 30.63 23.99 -30.04
N THR A 197 30.08 24.84 -29.18
CA THR A 197 28.80 24.59 -28.51
C THR A 197 27.63 24.57 -29.51
N LEU A 198 27.62 25.48 -30.49
CA LEU A 198 26.61 25.49 -31.55
C LEU A 198 26.72 24.24 -32.45
N LEU A 199 27.93 23.79 -32.77
CA LEU A 199 28.13 22.53 -33.51
C LEU A 199 27.66 21.31 -32.72
N ALA A 200 27.91 21.26 -31.41
CA ALA A 200 27.43 20.18 -30.55
C ALA A 200 25.90 20.16 -30.47
N ALA A 201 25.27 21.33 -30.31
CA ALA A 201 23.81 21.44 -30.30
C ALA A 201 23.19 21.02 -31.64
N ALA A 202 23.79 21.41 -32.77
CA ALA A 202 23.34 20.98 -34.10
C ALA A 202 23.52 19.46 -34.30
N GLY A 203 24.62 18.88 -33.82
CA GLY A 203 24.85 17.44 -33.86
C GLY A 203 23.82 16.66 -33.04
N ILE A 204 23.52 17.12 -31.82
CA ILE A 204 22.49 16.55 -30.95
C ILE A 204 21.12 16.68 -31.63
N GLY A 205 20.79 17.84 -32.18
CA GLY A 205 19.53 18.07 -32.90
C GLY A 205 19.36 17.14 -34.10
N LEU A 206 20.40 16.94 -34.91
CA LEU A 206 20.37 16.01 -36.04
C LEU A 206 20.28 14.54 -35.60
N TYR A 207 20.95 14.16 -34.51
CA TYR A 207 20.86 12.81 -33.93
C TYR A 207 19.45 12.52 -33.42
N PHE A 208 18.85 13.45 -32.68
CA PHE A 208 17.46 13.34 -32.21
C PHE A 208 16.48 13.28 -33.37
N ALA A 209 16.63 14.10 -34.41
CA ALA A 209 15.76 14.08 -35.59
C ALA A 209 15.79 12.72 -36.32
N LYS A 210 16.94 12.02 -36.31
CA LYS A 210 17.05 10.66 -36.85
C LYS A 210 16.32 9.63 -35.99
N GLN A 211 16.30 9.79 -34.66
CA GLN A 211 15.60 8.89 -33.73
C GLN A 211 14.09 9.12 -33.68
N THR A 212 13.61 10.37 -33.77
CA THR A 212 12.20 10.71 -33.57
C THR A 212 11.33 10.56 -34.83
N GLY A 213 11.92 10.15 -35.96
CA GLY A 213 11.15 9.84 -37.18
C GLY A 213 10.44 11.04 -37.81
N VAL A 214 10.88 12.27 -37.50
CA VAL A 214 10.25 13.53 -37.95
C VAL A 214 10.25 13.72 -39.48
N PHE A 215 11.00 12.90 -40.22
CA PHE A 215 11.01 12.89 -41.69
C PHE A 215 10.03 11.90 -42.33
N LYS A 216 9.18 11.20 -41.57
CA LYS A 216 8.11 10.37 -42.15
C LYS A 216 7.09 11.27 -42.86
N THR A 217 6.93 11.05 -44.17
CA THR A 217 6.04 11.85 -45.02
C THR A 217 4.57 11.57 -44.68
N ALA A 218 3.66 12.50 -45.04
CA ALA A 218 2.22 12.38 -44.82
C ALA A 218 1.57 11.13 -45.48
N ALA A 219 2.31 10.36 -46.28
CA ALA A 219 1.89 9.06 -46.79
C ALA A 219 2.06 7.91 -45.76
N GLU A 220 2.94 8.04 -44.77
CA GLU A 220 3.11 7.08 -43.65
C GLU A 220 2.26 7.44 -42.41
N LEU A 221 1.81 8.69 -42.31
CA LEU A 221 0.81 9.10 -41.33
C LEU A 221 -0.56 8.83 -41.96
N ASN A 222 -1.10 7.64 -41.73
CA ASN A 222 -2.38 7.17 -42.26
C ASN A 222 -3.54 8.09 -41.81
N THR A 223 -3.74 9.20 -42.53
CA THR A 223 -4.85 10.15 -42.38
C THR A 223 -5.89 9.95 -43.49
N GLY A 224 -6.08 8.70 -43.93
CA GLY A 224 -7.24 8.33 -44.74
C GLY A 224 -8.52 8.33 -43.88
N PRO A 225 -9.69 8.69 -44.42
CA PRO A 225 -10.97 8.46 -43.75
C PRO A 225 -11.13 6.97 -43.42
N PRO A 226 -11.80 6.60 -42.30
CA PRO A 226 -11.96 5.19 -41.95
C PRO A 226 -12.73 4.47 -43.06
N GLU A 227 -12.06 3.49 -43.66
CA GLU A 227 -12.66 2.56 -44.61
C GLU A 227 -13.69 1.71 -43.84
N PRO A 228 -14.89 1.47 -44.40
CA PRO A 228 -15.92 0.71 -43.71
C PRO A 228 -15.43 -0.73 -43.49
N THR A 229 -15.61 -1.22 -42.26
CA THR A 229 -15.25 -2.56 -41.80
C THR A 229 -15.76 -3.64 -42.76
N PRO A 230 -14.89 -4.45 -43.40
CA PRO A 230 -15.32 -5.68 -44.00
C PRO A 230 -15.59 -6.72 -42.91
N THR A 231 -16.66 -7.45 -43.12
CA THR A 231 -17.17 -8.56 -42.33
C THR A 231 -16.15 -9.68 -42.15
N LEU A 232 -16.18 -10.25 -40.95
CA LEU A 232 -15.44 -11.43 -40.51
C LEU A 232 -15.62 -12.60 -41.50
N GLU A 233 -14.50 -13.12 -42.00
CA GLU A 233 -14.37 -14.51 -42.43
C GLU A 233 -13.14 -15.09 -41.73
N ASP A 234 -13.35 -16.27 -41.17
CA ASP A 234 -12.42 -17.04 -40.35
C ASP A 234 -11.16 -17.50 -41.13
N GLU A 235 -10.17 -17.95 -40.34
CA GLU A 235 -9.11 -18.91 -40.67
C GLU A 235 -7.68 -18.36 -40.85
N ASP A 236 -6.84 -18.80 -39.90
CA ASP A 236 -5.47 -19.28 -40.06
C ASP A 236 -4.40 -18.35 -40.66
N SER A 237 -3.49 -17.85 -39.81
CA SER A 237 -2.05 -17.86 -40.07
C SER A 237 -1.25 -17.37 -38.88
N SER A 238 -0.31 -18.20 -38.46
CA SER A 238 0.76 -17.89 -37.51
C SER A 238 1.75 -16.87 -38.10
N GLN A 239 2.11 -15.80 -37.37
CA GLN A 239 3.42 -15.13 -37.47
C GLN A 239 3.65 -14.06 -36.37
N PRO A 240 4.89 -13.54 -36.17
CA PRO A 240 5.68 -13.74 -34.96
C PRO A 240 5.85 -12.46 -34.10
N ALA A 241 6.50 -12.65 -32.96
CA ALA A 241 6.90 -11.66 -31.96
C ALA A 241 7.07 -10.21 -32.48
N GLU A 242 6.13 -9.34 -32.11
CA GLU A 242 6.30 -7.90 -32.19
C GLU A 242 6.96 -7.37 -30.91
N THR A 243 8.04 -6.63 -31.12
CA THR A 243 8.81 -5.87 -30.15
C THR A 243 7.92 -4.96 -29.31
N GLY A 244 7.83 -5.28 -28.03
CA GLY A 244 6.98 -4.61 -27.05
C GLY A 244 7.33 -3.14 -26.85
N SER A 245 6.31 -2.30 -27.01
CA SER A 245 6.21 -0.98 -26.36
C SER A 245 6.44 -1.12 -24.85
N PRO A 246 7.01 -0.12 -24.15
CA PRO A 246 7.16 -0.18 -22.70
C PRO A 246 5.79 -0.39 -22.03
N GLN A 247 5.61 -1.53 -21.36
CA GLN A 247 4.38 -1.84 -20.65
C GLN A 247 4.15 -0.84 -19.51
N LYS A 248 2.90 -0.37 -19.38
CA LYS A 248 2.48 0.44 -18.23
C LYS A 248 2.52 -0.44 -16.96
N PRO A 249 2.87 0.11 -15.79
CA PRO A 249 2.71 -0.58 -14.52
C PRO A 249 1.27 -1.10 -14.38
N GLY A 250 1.10 -2.41 -14.12
CA GLY A 250 -0.20 -3.06 -13.95
C GLY A 250 -0.81 -3.78 -15.17
N GLU A 251 -0.28 -3.64 -16.38
CA GLU A 251 -0.82 -4.34 -17.58
C GLU A 251 -0.22 -5.76 -17.75
N ALA A 252 0.98 -6.00 -17.21
CA ALA A 252 1.59 -7.33 -17.15
C ALA A 252 1.02 -8.23 -16.03
N ASP A 253 0.30 -7.66 -15.06
CA ASP A 253 -0.17 -8.37 -13.86
C ASP A 253 -1.61 -8.87 -13.98
N GLN A 254 -2.40 -8.36 -14.94
CA GLN A 254 -3.77 -8.87 -15.20
C GLN A 254 -3.79 -10.28 -15.80
N SER A 255 -2.67 -10.75 -16.38
CA SER A 255 -2.53 -12.11 -16.89
C SER A 255 -2.09 -13.12 -15.82
N LYS A 256 -1.76 -12.68 -14.60
CA LYS A 256 -1.36 -13.57 -13.51
C LYS A 256 -2.58 -14.02 -12.70
N ASN A 257 -2.62 -15.30 -12.36
CA ASN A 257 -3.67 -15.88 -11.52
C ASN A 257 -3.39 -15.57 -10.04
N TRP A 258 -3.88 -14.42 -9.57
CA TRP A 258 -3.68 -13.94 -8.20
C TRP A 258 -4.64 -14.60 -7.21
N ILE A 259 -4.09 -15.03 -6.08
CA ILE A 259 -4.81 -15.53 -4.91
C ILE A 259 -4.80 -14.42 -3.86
N ASN A 260 -5.99 -13.97 -3.44
CA ASN A 260 -6.11 -12.97 -2.38
C ASN A 260 -5.70 -13.56 -1.03
N VAL A 261 -4.80 -12.87 -0.32
CA VAL A 261 -4.36 -13.22 1.04
C VAL A 261 -5.05 -12.30 2.05
N PHE A 262 -5.19 -11.02 1.73
CA PHE A 262 -5.84 -10.05 2.59
C PHE A 262 -6.59 -8.98 1.79
N SER A 263 -7.82 -8.71 2.21
CA SER A 263 -8.61 -7.55 1.77
C SER A 263 -9.20 -6.83 2.99
N PRO A 264 -9.23 -5.48 3.01
CA PRO A 264 -9.88 -4.69 4.05
C PRO A 264 -11.36 -5.00 4.29
N SER A 265 -12.03 -5.65 3.33
CA SER A 265 -13.42 -6.13 3.49
C SER A 265 -13.55 -7.28 4.48
N ASP A 266 -12.46 -8.00 4.77
CA ASP A 266 -12.40 -9.11 5.72
C ASP A 266 -11.18 -8.96 6.64
N PRO A 267 -11.28 -8.18 7.72
CA PRO A 267 -10.17 -7.96 8.66
C PRO A 267 -9.98 -9.12 9.64
N THR A 268 -10.73 -10.22 9.55
CA THR A 268 -10.67 -11.33 10.52
C THR A 268 -9.33 -12.06 10.51
N HIS A 269 -8.59 -11.93 9.41
CA HIS A 269 -7.26 -12.51 9.19
C HIS A 269 -6.12 -11.56 9.57
N VAL A 270 -6.38 -10.52 10.38
CA VAL A 270 -5.38 -9.56 10.84
C VAL A 270 -5.24 -9.62 12.36
N SER A 271 -4.02 -9.88 12.80
CA SER A 271 -3.64 -9.88 14.22
C SER A 271 -2.78 -8.67 14.54
N THR A 272 -3.17 -7.93 15.57
CA THR A 272 -2.52 -6.68 15.99
C THR A 272 -2.05 -6.80 17.43
N PRO A 273 -0.73 -6.71 17.70
CA PRO A 273 -0.21 -6.66 19.06
C PRO A 273 -0.76 -5.47 19.86
N SER A 274 -0.76 -5.54 21.20
CA SER A 274 -1.40 -4.55 22.08
C SER A 274 -0.86 -3.13 21.96
N ASP A 275 0.36 -2.95 21.48
CA ASP A 275 0.98 -1.63 21.27
C ASP A 275 0.93 -1.16 19.81
N ALA A 276 0.40 -1.98 18.88
CA ALA A 276 0.16 -1.63 17.48
C ALA A 276 -1.33 -1.31 17.23
N ALA A 277 -1.65 -0.71 16.09
CA ALA A 277 -3.02 -0.44 15.66
C ALA A 277 -3.24 -0.84 14.20
N ALA A 278 -4.42 -1.39 13.91
CA ALA A 278 -4.86 -1.74 12.56
C ALA A 278 -6.34 -1.39 12.41
N ASP A 279 -6.62 -0.27 11.75
CA ASP A 279 -7.97 0.27 11.62
C ASP A 279 -8.45 0.18 10.17
N VAL A 280 -9.61 -0.44 9.92
CA VAL A 280 -10.22 -0.43 8.59
C VAL A 280 -10.86 0.94 8.35
N MET A 281 -10.39 1.63 7.31
CA MET A 281 -10.84 2.95 6.91
C MET A 281 -11.33 2.92 5.46
N LYS A 282 -12.03 3.98 5.07
CA LYS A 282 -12.50 4.17 3.71
C LYS A 282 -12.36 5.63 3.31
N ASP A 283 -11.82 5.86 2.12
CA ASP A 283 -11.74 7.17 1.48
C ASP A 283 -12.29 7.12 0.04
N ASP A 284 -11.94 8.12 -0.76
CA ASP A 284 -12.23 8.22 -2.19
C ASP A 284 -11.48 7.19 -3.05
N THR A 285 -10.36 6.66 -2.57
CA THR A 285 -9.54 5.65 -3.24
C THR A 285 -10.00 4.21 -2.97
N GLY A 286 -10.81 4.00 -1.93
CA GLY A 286 -11.37 2.70 -1.57
C GLY A 286 -11.32 2.41 -0.07
N GLN A 287 -11.57 1.15 0.30
CA GLN A 287 -11.31 0.67 1.66
C GLN A 287 -9.83 0.29 1.80
N PHE A 288 -9.25 0.55 2.96
CA PHE A 288 -7.88 0.20 3.30
C PHE A 288 -7.77 -0.09 4.79
N LEU A 289 -6.74 -0.84 5.17
CA LEU A 289 -6.36 -1.02 6.56
C LEU A 289 -5.20 -0.07 6.87
N ARG A 290 -5.42 0.86 7.79
CA ARG A 290 -4.36 1.71 8.33
C ARG A 290 -3.60 0.95 9.40
N ALA A 291 -2.40 0.50 9.05
CA ALA A 291 -1.49 -0.20 9.95
C ALA A 291 -0.50 0.80 10.58
N ARG A 292 -0.42 0.77 11.91
CA ARG A 292 0.54 1.53 12.71
C ARG A 292 1.26 0.60 13.67
N SER A 293 2.56 0.42 13.46
CA SER A 293 3.41 -0.33 14.36
C SER A 293 3.54 0.34 15.73
N GLY A 294 3.69 -0.50 16.76
CA GLY A 294 3.86 -0.02 18.12
C GLY A 294 5.24 0.57 18.39
N ALA A 295 5.36 1.32 19.48
CA ALA A 295 6.63 1.95 19.89
C ALA A 295 7.77 0.93 20.11
N SER A 296 7.42 -0.31 20.47
CA SER A 296 8.39 -1.39 20.59
C SER A 296 8.95 -1.87 19.24
N GLY A 297 8.23 -1.60 18.15
CA GLY A 297 8.46 -2.15 16.80
C GLY A 297 7.53 -3.31 16.43
N SER A 298 6.47 -3.54 17.21
CA SER A 298 5.44 -4.54 16.92
C SER A 298 4.88 -4.41 15.51
N ALA A 299 4.93 -5.51 14.77
CA ALA A 299 4.39 -5.61 13.41
C ALA A 299 2.94 -6.09 13.43
N ILE A 300 2.17 -5.69 12.43
CA ILE A 300 0.81 -6.17 12.20
C ILE A 300 0.92 -7.47 11.40
N ALA A 301 0.32 -8.55 11.87
CA ALA A 301 0.39 -9.86 11.23
C ALA A 301 -0.87 -10.13 10.40
N PHE A 302 -0.66 -10.60 9.17
CA PHE A 302 -1.69 -11.00 8.22
C PHE A 302 -1.61 -12.51 8.03
N ASP A 303 -2.71 -13.21 8.26
CA ASP A 303 -2.74 -14.67 8.16
C ASP A 303 -2.71 -15.11 6.70
N VAL A 304 -1.81 -16.03 6.40
CA VAL A 304 -1.75 -16.73 5.12
C VAL A 304 -2.36 -18.11 5.31
N GLY A 305 -3.59 -18.27 4.83
CA GLY A 305 -4.35 -19.51 5.01
C GLY A 305 -3.59 -20.74 4.51
N GLN A 306 -3.74 -21.86 5.24
CA GLN A 306 -3.10 -23.13 4.89
C GLN A 306 -3.41 -23.56 3.44
N GLY A 307 -4.66 -23.40 2.98
CA GLY A 307 -5.03 -23.72 1.60
C GLY A 307 -4.37 -22.85 0.53
N VAL A 308 -3.86 -21.66 0.88
CA VAL A 308 -2.99 -20.85 -0.01
C VAL A 308 -1.61 -21.48 -0.04
N LEU A 309 -1.01 -21.76 1.12
CA LEU A 309 0.31 -22.38 1.23
C LEU A 309 0.41 -23.75 0.56
N GLU A 310 -0.65 -24.56 0.62
CA GLU A 310 -0.74 -25.85 -0.08
C GLU A 310 -0.61 -25.71 -1.60
N LYS A 311 -1.17 -24.63 -2.17
CA LYS A 311 -1.06 -24.34 -3.60
C LYS A 311 0.33 -23.84 -3.99
N LEU A 312 1.05 -23.21 -3.06
CA LEU A 312 2.40 -22.67 -3.27
C LEU A 312 3.50 -23.70 -3.02
N ALA A 313 3.20 -24.80 -2.33
CA ALA A 313 4.16 -25.86 -2.02
C ALA A 313 4.94 -26.33 -3.26
N GLY A 314 6.26 -26.29 -3.17
CA GLY A 314 7.18 -26.68 -4.24
C GLY A 314 7.24 -25.72 -5.44
N LYS A 315 6.62 -24.54 -5.36
CA LYS A 315 6.58 -23.55 -6.44
C LYS A 315 7.33 -22.27 -6.06
N HIS A 316 7.67 -21.48 -7.08
CA HIS A 316 8.09 -20.10 -6.88
C HIS A 316 6.85 -19.22 -6.86
N ALA A 317 6.70 -18.38 -5.84
CA ALA A 317 5.56 -17.49 -5.70
C ALA A 317 6.01 -16.04 -5.60
N MET A 318 5.22 -15.14 -6.16
CA MET A 318 5.37 -13.69 -6.05
C MET A 318 4.23 -13.13 -5.20
N PHE A 319 4.58 -12.55 -4.06
CA PHE A 319 3.67 -11.77 -3.24
C PHE A 319 3.67 -10.32 -3.68
N ASP A 320 2.52 -9.69 -3.59
CA ASP A 320 2.30 -8.28 -3.88
C ASP A 320 1.53 -7.65 -2.72
N ILE A 321 2.08 -6.56 -2.18
CA ILE A 321 1.44 -5.73 -1.18
C ILE A 321 1.12 -4.39 -1.84
N ILE A 322 -0.17 -4.06 -1.94
CA ILE A 322 -0.62 -2.77 -2.46
C ILE A 322 -0.78 -1.81 -1.30
N ALA A 323 0.06 -0.77 -1.24
CA ALA A 323 0.08 0.14 -0.10
C ALA A 323 0.46 1.58 -0.47
N ARG A 324 0.18 2.51 0.44
CA ARG A 324 0.71 3.89 0.43
C ARG A 324 1.01 4.36 1.84
N SER A 325 1.84 5.39 1.99
CA SER A 325 2.05 6.05 3.27
C SER A 325 0.89 6.98 3.60
N GLU A 326 0.78 7.35 4.87
CA GLU A 326 -0.04 8.52 5.23
C GLU A 326 0.48 9.78 4.51
N GLU A 327 -0.43 10.68 4.15
CA GLU A 327 -0.10 11.88 3.38
C GLU A 327 0.94 12.75 4.10
N GLY A 328 1.98 13.16 3.37
CA GLY A 328 3.12 13.92 3.91
C GLY A 328 4.02 13.14 4.88
N LYS A 329 3.78 11.83 5.09
CA LYS A 329 4.53 10.98 6.02
C LYS A 329 5.09 9.75 5.32
N GLU A 330 5.84 9.94 4.24
CA GLU A 330 6.54 8.86 3.56
C GLU A 330 7.41 8.08 4.56
N THR A 331 7.36 6.75 4.44
CA THR A 331 7.91 5.84 5.44
C THR A 331 8.68 4.71 4.79
N GLN A 332 9.44 3.97 5.60
CA GLN A 332 9.98 2.68 5.23
C GLN A 332 9.26 1.60 6.00
N ILE A 333 8.73 0.62 5.28
CA ILE A 333 8.14 -0.56 5.89
C ILE A 333 9.14 -1.72 5.87
N SER A 334 9.03 -2.62 6.84
CA SER A 334 9.66 -3.93 6.76
C SER A 334 8.64 -5.04 6.77
N VAL A 335 8.84 -6.03 5.91
CA VAL A 335 8.00 -7.22 5.79
C VAL A 335 8.81 -8.43 6.23
N ASP A 336 8.24 -9.23 7.11
CA ASP A 336 8.80 -10.47 7.64
C ASP A 336 7.73 -11.56 7.51
N CYS A 337 8.09 -12.76 7.07
CA CYS A 337 7.10 -13.82 6.85
C CYS A 337 7.45 -15.05 7.68
N ASN A 338 6.43 -15.74 8.16
CA ASN A 338 6.57 -17.04 8.80
C ASN A 338 5.55 -18.01 8.21
N PHE A 339 6.00 -18.91 7.32
CA PHE A 339 5.17 -19.94 6.70
C PHE A 339 5.34 -21.30 7.37
N GLY A 340 5.82 -21.32 8.62
CA GLY A 340 6.06 -22.52 9.41
C GLY A 340 7.11 -23.43 8.75
N GLU A 341 6.72 -24.68 8.46
CA GLU A 341 7.62 -25.68 7.86
C GLU A 341 8.06 -25.35 6.42
N LEU A 342 7.37 -24.40 5.79
CA LEU A 342 7.70 -23.93 4.45
C LEU A 342 8.78 -22.82 4.45
N GLY A 343 9.14 -22.28 5.62
CA GLY A 343 10.20 -21.28 5.77
C GLY A 343 9.67 -19.84 5.89
N ASP A 344 10.52 -18.89 5.53
CA ASP A 344 10.27 -17.45 5.62
C ASP A 344 10.61 -16.74 4.29
N CYS A 345 10.33 -15.44 4.21
CA CYS A 345 10.72 -14.59 3.08
C CYS A 345 11.96 -13.74 3.40
N GLY A 346 12.61 -13.98 4.54
CA GLY A 346 13.55 -13.05 5.16
C GLY A 346 12.90 -11.71 5.51
N ARG A 347 13.74 -10.71 5.79
CA ARG A 347 13.29 -9.34 6.04
C ARG A 347 13.39 -8.50 4.78
N LYS A 348 12.26 -8.18 4.16
CA LYS A 348 12.19 -7.24 3.03
C LYS A 348 11.96 -5.83 3.56
N ARG A 349 12.43 -4.82 2.82
CA ARG A 349 12.24 -3.40 3.16
C ARG A 349 11.86 -2.63 1.90
N TYR A 350 10.90 -1.74 2.06
CA TYR A 350 10.39 -0.90 0.97
C TYR A 350 10.26 0.54 1.44
N ALA A 351 10.60 1.48 0.56
CA ALA A 351 10.24 2.88 0.72
C ALA A 351 8.81 3.05 0.21
N VAL A 352 7.90 3.45 1.10
CA VAL A 352 6.49 3.63 0.79
C VAL A 352 6.20 5.11 0.65
N GLY A 353 5.85 5.51 -0.58
CA GLY A 353 5.46 6.87 -0.92
C GLY A 353 3.98 7.14 -0.65
N HIS A 354 3.58 8.40 -0.84
CA HIS A 354 2.21 8.85 -0.67
C HIS A 354 1.23 8.32 -1.73
N GLU A 355 1.73 7.98 -2.93
CA GLU A 355 0.92 7.34 -3.97
C GLU A 355 0.76 5.84 -3.71
N ARG A 356 -0.40 5.30 -4.09
CA ARG A 356 -0.66 3.86 -4.06
C ARG A 356 0.29 3.16 -5.05
N ASN A 357 1.10 2.25 -4.53
CA ASN A 357 2.06 1.47 -5.29
C ASN A 357 2.05 -0.01 -4.87
N GLU A 358 2.67 -0.84 -5.70
CA GLU A 358 2.81 -2.28 -5.52
C GLU A 358 4.22 -2.60 -5.00
N TYR A 359 4.30 -3.45 -3.98
CA TYR A 359 5.55 -3.87 -3.34
C TYR A 359 5.68 -5.38 -3.41
N LEU A 360 6.51 -5.82 -4.36
CA LEU A 360 6.64 -7.21 -4.75
C LEU A 360 7.82 -7.90 -4.04
N PHE A 361 7.64 -9.16 -3.65
CA PHE A 361 8.73 -10.06 -3.27
C PHE A 361 8.43 -11.49 -3.68
N ASP A 362 9.49 -12.19 -4.04
CA ASP A 362 9.43 -13.58 -4.43
C ASP A 362 9.91 -14.52 -3.31
N VAL A 363 9.32 -15.72 -3.27
CA VAL A 363 9.63 -16.77 -2.30
C VAL A 363 9.63 -18.11 -3.01
N GLN A 364 10.74 -18.85 -2.88
CA GLN A 364 10.83 -20.24 -3.34
C GLN A 364 10.36 -21.17 -2.22
N PHE A 365 9.21 -21.81 -2.42
CA PHE A 365 8.67 -22.76 -1.45
C PHE A 365 9.29 -24.15 -1.63
N PRO A 366 9.64 -24.85 -0.53
CA PRO A 366 10.04 -26.25 -0.59
C PRO A 366 8.85 -27.13 -0.97
N ASN A 367 9.12 -28.27 -1.60
CA ASN A 367 8.08 -29.25 -1.91
C ASN A 367 7.73 -30.08 -0.66
N LYS A 368 7.00 -29.45 0.27
CA LYS A 368 6.51 -30.02 1.52
C LYS A 368 5.07 -29.58 1.75
N HIS A 369 4.31 -30.35 2.52
CA HIS A 369 2.96 -29.98 2.89
C HIS A 369 3.00 -29.02 4.09
N PRO A 370 2.27 -27.90 4.10
CA PRO A 370 2.20 -27.03 5.28
C PRO A 370 1.43 -27.70 6.41
N GLY A 371 2.01 -27.71 7.61
CA GLY A 371 1.34 -28.23 8.82
C GLY A 371 0.38 -27.24 9.49
N ALA A 372 0.42 -25.96 9.11
CA ALA A 372 -0.42 -24.89 9.65
C ALA A 372 -0.49 -23.70 8.67
N ALA A 373 -1.36 -22.73 8.98
CA ALA A 373 -1.34 -21.41 8.34
C ALA A 373 -0.02 -20.67 8.64
N GLY A 374 0.35 -19.75 7.75
CA GLY A 374 1.49 -18.86 7.92
C GLY A 374 1.05 -17.44 8.24
N THR A 375 2.01 -16.53 8.38
CA THR A 375 1.78 -15.11 8.57
C THR A 375 2.74 -14.25 7.76
N ILE A 376 2.27 -13.08 7.35
CA ILE A 376 3.07 -11.98 6.83
C ILE A 376 2.97 -10.84 7.84
N ALA A 377 4.07 -10.44 8.44
CA ALA A 377 4.15 -9.36 9.41
C ALA A 377 4.68 -8.08 8.75
N VAL A 378 3.92 -6.99 8.84
CA VAL A 378 4.29 -5.68 8.30
C VAL A 378 4.55 -4.72 9.45
N ASN A 379 5.75 -4.17 9.49
CA ASN A 379 6.07 -3.02 10.34
C ASN A 379 5.97 -1.74 9.51
N SER A 380 5.11 -0.81 9.91
CA SER A 380 4.79 0.42 9.16
C SER A 380 5.86 1.52 9.26
N ASP A 381 6.78 1.38 10.21
CA ASP A 381 7.66 2.44 10.66
C ASP A 381 8.98 1.88 11.20
N PHE A 382 9.83 1.48 10.26
CA PHE A 382 11.13 0.92 10.57
C PHE A 382 12.00 1.88 11.41
N ASP A 383 11.84 3.19 11.21
CA ASP A 383 12.61 4.26 11.87
C ASP A 383 12.00 4.71 13.21
N LYS A 384 10.87 4.12 13.64
CA LYS A 384 10.17 4.42 14.92
C LYS A 384 9.76 5.89 15.09
N GLN A 385 9.28 6.53 14.02
CA GLN A 385 8.77 7.90 13.98
C GLN A 385 7.22 8.02 14.15
N GLY A 386 6.52 6.94 14.49
CA GLY A 386 5.06 6.88 14.62
C GLY A 386 4.30 6.89 13.28
N LYS A 387 4.97 6.50 12.18
CA LYS A 387 4.37 6.52 10.83
C LYS A 387 3.42 5.34 10.61
N SER A 388 2.40 5.56 9.79
CA SER A 388 1.44 4.53 9.39
C SER A 388 1.45 4.30 7.88
N VAL A 389 1.05 3.09 7.50
CA VAL A 389 0.89 2.66 6.12
C VAL A 389 -0.56 2.24 5.90
N ASP A 390 -1.14 2.67 4.79
CA ASP A 390 -2.47 2.25 4.33
C ASP A 390 -2.29 1.06 3.38
N ILE A 391 -2.79 -0.12 3.77
CA ILE A 391 -2.70 -1.37 3.01
C ILE A 391 -4.06 -1.64 2.37
N TYR A 392 -4.07 -1.82 1.05
CA TYR A 392 -5.26 -2.03 0.25
C TYR A 392 -5.51 -3.50 -0.07
N GLU A 393 -4.45 -4.26 -0.31
CA GLU A 393 -4.52 -5.66 -0.70
C GLU A 393 -3.19 -6.35 -0.42
N ILE A 394 -3.24 -7.63 -0.04
CA ILE A 394 -2.08 -8.53 -0.12
C ILE A 394 -2.52 -9.72 -0.95
N ARG A 395 -1.77 -10.03 -2.00
CA ARG A 395 -2.09 -11.12 -2.93
C ARG A 395 -0.83 -11.89 -3.30
N VAL A 396 -1.01 -13.10 -3.79
CA VAL A 396 0.09 -13.98 -4.21
C VAL A 396 -0.22 -14.64 -5.53
N SER A 397 0.76 -14.72 -6.42
CA SER A 397 0.68 -15.49 -7.66
C SER A 397 1.82 -16.50 -7.71
N ILE A 398 1.62 -17.59 -8.45
CA ILE A 398 2.69 -18.54 -8.77
C ILE A 398 3.48 -17.93 -9.94
N ALA A 399 4.79 -17.78 -9.77
CA ALA A 399 5.68 -17.40 -10.87
C ALA A 399 5.82 -18.62 -11.82
N GLU A 400 5.62 -18.40 -13.12
CA GLU A 400 5.74 -19.45 -14.16
C GLU A 400 7.18 -19.86 -14.44
#